data_AF-A0A534ALC5-F1
#
_entry.id   AF-A0A534ALC5-F1
#
_cell.length_a   1.000
_cell.length_b   1.000
_cell.length_c   1.000
_cell.angle_alpha   90.00
_cell.angle_beta   90.00
_cell.angle_gamma   90.00
#
_symmetry.space_group_name_H-M   'P 1'
#
loop_
_entity.id
_entity.type
_entity.pdbx_description
1 polymer ?
#
loop_
_entity_poly.entity_id
_entity_poly.type
_entity_poly.pdbx_seq_one_letter_code
_entity_poly.pdbx_strand_id
1 'polypeptide(L)' 'MSPGRHRIDLASGYLLHHRPWRDTSRILEVLTREHGRFTLFARGVRGPGAKLAPVLQPFQPLLLSWSGRGEAPT' A
#
# COMPACT_ATOMS: atom_id res chain seq x y z
N MET A 1 -16.10 -7.77 -20.77
CA MET A 1 -14.64 -7.69 -20.61
C MET A 1 -14.36 -7.20 -19.19
N SER A 2 -13.75 -8.03 -18.33
CA SER A 2 -13.34 -7.57 -17.00
C SER A 2 -12.25 -6.51 -17.16
N PRO A 3 -12.35 -5.32 -16.55
CA PRO A 3 -11.28 -4.33 -16.63
C PRO A 3 -10.01 -4.97 -16.08
N GLY A 4 -8.95 -5.00 -16.90
CA GLY A 4 -7.65 -5.54 -16.52
C GLY A 4 -7.18 -4.88 -15.23
N ARG A 5 -6.70 -5.68 -14.29
CA ARG A 5 -6.19 -5.18 -13.01
C ARG A 5 -4.96 -4.32 -13.30
N HIS A 6 -5.10 -2.99 -13.24
CA HIS A 6 -3.98 -2.08 -13.45
C HIS A 6 -3.01 -2.21 -12.27
N ARG A 7 -1.78 -2.59 -12.58
CA ARG A 7 -0.70 -2.71 -11.60
C ARG A 7 0.23 -1.52 -11.77
N ILE A 8 0.56 -0.88 -10.67
CA ILE A 8 1.60 0.13 -10.57
C ILE A 8 2.80 -0.52 -9.90
N ASP A 9 3.99 -0.30 -10.46
CA ASP A 9 5.23 -0.84 -9.92
C ASP A 9 6.20 0.28 -9.52
N LEU A 10 6.78 0.14 -8.33
CA LEU A 10 7.86 0.99 -7.82
C LEU A 10 7.60 2.50 -7.88
N ALA A 11 6.35 2.93 -7.67
CA ALA A 11 6.06 4.35 -7.61
C ALA A 11 6.56 4.94 -6.28
N SER A 12 7.26 6.07 -6.38
CA SER A 12 7.78 6.80 -5.23
C SER A 12 6.66 7.43 -4.41
N GLY A 13 6.70 7.21 -3.11
CA GLY A 13 5.74 7.80 -2.20
C GLY A 13 6.13 7.66 -0.73
N TYR A 14 5.19 8.06 0.11
CA TYR A 14 5.32 8.04 1.56
C TYR A 14 4.13 7.31 2.16
N LEU A 15 4.38 6.54 3.21
CA LEU A 15 3.34 6.08 4.11
C LEU A 15 2.98 7.24 5.04
N LEU A 16 1.71 7.63 5.12
CA LEU A 16 1.26 8.67 6.05
C LEU A 16 0.92 8.06 7.41
N HIS A 17 0.15 6.98 7.40
CA HIS A 17 -0.15 6.20 8.59
C HIS A 17 -0.49 4.76 8.23
N HIS A 18 -0.52 3.89 9.23
CA HIS A 18 -1.03 2.54 9.06
C HIS A 18 -1.77 2.07 10.31
N ARG A 19 -2.67 1.09 10.16
CA ARG A 19 -3.30 0.41 11.29
C ARG A 19 -3.39 -1.10 11.08
N PRO A 20 -3.33 -1.90 12.15
CA PRO A 20 -3.67 -3.33 12.09
C PRO A 20 -4.99 -3.59 11.38
N TRP A 21 -5.04 -4.62 10.54
CA TRP A 21 -6.25 -5.10 9.90
C TRP A 21 -6.19 -6.62 9.74
N ARG A 22 -7.11 -7.37 10.36
CA ARG A 22 -7.03 -8.84 10.44
C ARG A 22 -5.69 -9.30 11.06
N ASP A 23 -5.42 -10.60 11.06
CA ASP A 23 -4.23 -11.15 11.74
C ASP A 23 -2.93 -10.58 11.17
N THR A 24 -2.65 -10.88 9.90
CA THR A 24 -1.34 -10.61 9.30
C THR A 24 -1.32 -9.37 8.41
N SER A 25 -2.41 -8.59 8.34
CA SER A 25 -2.55 -7.49 7.37
C SER A 25 -2.57 -6.11 8.03
N ARG A 26 -2.37 -5.07 7.21
CA ARG A 26 -2.48 -3.65 7.60
C ARG A 26 -3.28 -2.87 6.57
N ILE A 27 -3.99 -1.85 7.05
CA ILE A 27 -4.49 -0.76 6.20
C ILE A 27 -3.42 0.32 6.20
N LEU A 28 -3.03 0.77 5.01
CA LEU A 28 -2.01 1.78 4.79
C LEU A 28 -2.67 3.00 4.15
N GLU A 29 -2.29 4.19 4.60
CA GLU A 29 -2.59 5.42 3.89
C GLU A 29 -1.31 5.94 3.25
N VAL A 30 -1.34 6.15 1.94
CA VAL A 30 -0.16 6.42 1.13
C VAL A 30 -0.35 7.72 0.37
N LEU A 31 0.72 8.49 0.23
CA LEU A 31 0.80 9.64 -0.64
C LEU A 31 1.90 9.42 -1.68
N THR A 32 1.54 9.54 -2.95
CA THR A 32 2.48 9.54 -4.07
C THR A 32 2.34 10.83 -4.86
N ARG A 33 3.39 11.21 -5.61
CA ARG A 33 3.34 12.38 -6.48
C ARG A 33 2.36 12.19 -7.65
N GLU A 34 2.45 11.05 -8.32
CA GLU A 34 1.72 10.79 -9.57
C GLU A 34 0.30 10.26 -9.37
N HIS A 35 -0.02 9.68 -8.20
CA HIS A 35 -1.32 9.05 -7.93
C HIS A 35 -2.05 9.63 -6.72
N GLY A 36 -1.52 10.70 -6.11
CA GLY A 36 -2.13 11.37 -4.97
C GLY A 36 -2.17 10.53 -3.69
N ARG A 37 -3.16 10.81 -2.84
CA ARG A 37 -3.40 10.13 -1.56
C ARG A 37 -4.43 9.02 -1.72
N PHE A 38 -4.15 7.83 -1.23
CA PHE A 38 -5.05 6.69 -1.32
C PHE A 38 -4.81 5.65 -0.23
N THR A 39 -5.77 4.75 -0.07
CA THR A 39 -5.69 3.63 0.89
C THR A 39 -5.27 2.33 0.21
N LEU A 40 -4.36 1.59 0.83
CA LEU A 40 -3.96 0.24 0.43
C LEU A 40 -4.25 -0.79 1.52
N PHE A 41 -4.58 -2.01 1.10
CA PHE A 41 -4.70 -3.18 1.98
C PHE A 41 -3.48 -4.07 1.81
N ALA A 42 -2.52 -3.92 2.71
CA ALA A 42 -1.29 -4.70 2.69
C ALA A 42 -1.50 -6.04 3.41
N ARG A 43 -1.59 -7.13 2.63
CA ARG A 43 -1.86 -8.48 3.14
C ARG A 43 -0.57 -9.20 3.53
N GLY A 44 -0.61 -9.96 4.62
CA GLY A 44 0.52 -10.81 5.03
C GLY A 44 1.76 -10.07 5.55
N VAL A 45 1.70 -8.75 5.71
CA VAL A 45 2.85 -7.92 6.14
C VAL A 45 3.29 -8.15 7.59
N ARG A 46 2.53 -8.88 8.40
CA ARG A 46 2.91 -9.32 9.76
C ARG A 46 2.94 -10.84 9.93
N GLY A 47 2.85 -11.61 8.85
CA GLY A 47 2.92 -13.07 8.95
C GLY A 47 4.33 -13.56 9.35
N PRO A 48 4.48 -14.85 9.70
CA PRO A 48 5.79 -15.47 9.89
C PRO A 48 6.68 -15.23 8.66
N GLY A 49 7.91 -14.71 8.88
CA GLY A 49 8.85 -14.40 7.80
C GLY A 49 8.55 -13.13 7.00
N ALA A 50 7.58 -12.30 7.42
CA ALA A 50 7.27 -11.05 6.74
C ALA A 50 8.41 -10.04 6.86
N LYS A 51 9.01 -9.69 5.70
CA LYS A 51 10.09 -8.69 5.61
C LYS A 51 9.59 -7.24 5.55
N LEU A 52 8.30 -7.05 5.31
CA LEU A 52 7.72 -5.72 5.07
C LEU A 52 7.33 -4.99 6.36
N ALA A 53 7.17 -5.67 7.50
CA ALA A 53 6.75 -5.01 8.73
C ALA A 53 7.66 -3.86 9.18
N PRO A 54 9.01 -3.99 9.15
CA PRO A 54 9.90 -2.94 9.62
C PRO A 54 9.91 -1.70 8.73
N VAL A 55 9.75 -1.86 7.41
CA VAL A 55 9.84 -0.77 6.42
C VAL A 55 8.55 0.05 6.29
N LEU A 56 7.43 -0.44 6.84
CA LEU A 56 6.17 0.29 6.87
C LEU A 56 6.18 1.34 7.99
N GLN A 57 7.18 2.23 8.02
CA GLN A 57 7.18 3.38 8.92
C GLN A 57 6.58 4.61 8.22
N PRO A 58 5.79 5.43 8.93
CA PRO A 58 5.34 6.71 8.41
C PRO A 58 6.50 7.62 7.99
N PHE A 59 6.26 8.41 6.95
CA PHE A 59 7.14 9.47 6.43
C PHE A 59 8.53 9.01 5.95
N GLN A 60 8.73 7.70 5.78
CA GLN A 60 9.89 7.19 5.06
C GLN A 60 9.62 7.18 3.55
N PRO A 61 10.58 7.61 2.71
CA PRO A 61 10.50 7.42 1.27
C PRO A 61 10.46 5.93 0.92
N LEU A 62 9.47 5.52 0.14
CA LEU A 62 9.26 4.14 -0.27
C LEU A 62 9.03 4.05 -1.78
N LEU A 63 9.49 2.95 -2.37
CA LEU A 63 9.03 2.49 -3.68
C LEU A 63 7.89 1.51 -3.46
N LEU A 64 6.72 1.85 -3.96
CA LEU A 64 5.47 1.14 -3.70
C LEU A 64 4.98 0.50 -4.99
N SER A 65 4.74 -0.81 -4.93
CA SER A 65 3.97 -1.53 -5.96
C SER A 65 2.60 -1.87 -5.40
N TRP A 66 1.55 -1.62 -6.18
CA TRP A 66 0.19 -2.01 -5.81
C TRP A 66 -0.63 -2.38 -7.04
N SER A 67 -1.71 -3.10 -6.79
CA SER A 67 -2.70 -3.44 -7.81
C SER A 67 -4.07 -3.06 -7.30
N GLY A 68 -4.81 -2.29 -8.10
CA GLY A 68 -6.16 -1.85 -7.78
C GLY A 68 -7.13 -2.13 -8.91
N ARG A 69 -8.43 -2.16 -8.59
CA ARG A 69 -9.43 -1.70 -9.56
C ARG A 69 -9.46 -0.18 -9.42
N GLY A 70 -9.49 0.54 -10.53
CA GLY A 70 -9.43 2.01 -10.54
C GLY A 70 -10.42 2.65 -9.56
N GLU A 71 -10.02 3.82 -9.08
CA GLU A 71 -10.63 4.67 -8.04
C GLU A 71 -10.37 4.24 -6.58
N ALA A 72 -9.49 5.01 -5.93
CA ALA A 72 -9.51 5.16 -4.48
C ALA A 72 -10.86 5.79 -4.10
N PRO A 73 -11.57 5.31 -3.06
CA PRO A 73 -12.76 5.99 -2.57
C PRO A 73 -12.33 7.39 -2.11
N THR A 74 -13.06 8.40 -2.60
CA THR A 74 -12.99 9.78 -2.09
C THR A 74 -13.44 9.80 -0.63
#